data_AF-A0A924K2N6-F1
#
_entry.id   AF-A0A924K2N6-F1
#
_cell.length_a   1.000
_cell.length_b   1.000
_cell.length_c   1.000
_cell.angle_alpha   90.00
_cell.angle_beta   90.00
_cell.angle_gamma   90.00
#
_symmetry.space_group_name_H-M   'P 1'
#
loop_
_entity.id
_entity.type
_entity.pdbx_description
1 polymer ?
#
loop_
_entity_poly.entity_id
_entity_poly.type
_entity_poly.pdbx_seq_one_letter_code
_entity_poly.pdbx_strand_id
1 'polypeptide(L)'
;MVTINTGTPQTKRDIVARHKAHDQNGVEQWIDEVVPSTRKIDGNGNWGDWVEGPRQFWHGSIICVKKSETEFEPVMTDDVLTLVAQ
;
A
#
# COMPACT_ATOMS: atom_id res chain seq x y z
N MET A 1 -6.81 -22.29 -32.85
CA MET A 1 -7.02 -21.06 -32.08
C MET A 1 -6.36 -21.29 -30.73
N VAL A 2 -5.19 -20.70 -30.47
CA VAL A 2 -4.47 -20.90 -29.20
C VAL A 2 -5.05 -19.90 -28.20
N THR A 3 -5.72 -20.40 -27.17
CA THR A 3 -6.14 -19.60 -26.02
C THR A 3 -4.88 -19.15 -25.30
N ILE A 4 -4.45 -17.91 -25.53
CA ILE A 4 -3.38 -17.29 -24.75
C ILE A 4 -3.98 -17.06 -23.36
N ASN A 5 -3.57 -17.86 -22.38
CA ASN A 5 -3.72 -17.52 -20.97
C ASN A 5 -2.89 -16.25 -20.74
N THR A 6 -3.50 -15.08 -20.87
CA THR A 6 -2.91 -13.83 -20.39
C THR A 6 -2.66 -14.03 -18.91
N GLY A 7 -1.38 -14.20 -18.52
CA GLY A 7 -0.99 -14.59 -17.17
C GLY A 7 -1.60 -13.65 -16.12
N THR A 8 -1.96 -14.22 -14.97
CA THR A 8 -2.42 -13.47 -13.80
C THR A 8 -1.47 -12.31 -13.53
N PRO A 9 -1.97 -11.06 -13.35
CA PRO A 9 -1.13 -9.94 -12.99
C PRO A 9 -0.28 -10.24 -11.75
N GLN A 10 1.00 -9.85 -11.79
CA GLN A 10 1.84 -9.85 -10.60
C GLN A 10 1.76 -8.50 -9.92
N THR A 11 1.67 -8.51 -8.59
CA THR A 11 1.67 -7.31 -7.75
C THR A 11 2.82 -7.36 -6.76
N LYS A 12 3.42 -6.21 -6.48
CA LYS A 12 4.38 -6.02 -5.38
C LYS A 12 4.09 -4.72 -4.65
N ARG A 13 4.69 -4.57 -3.48
CA ARG A 13 4.55 -3.42 -2.60
C ARG A 13 5.93 -3.05 -2.06
N ASP A 14 6.42 -1.88 -2.43
CA ASP A 14 7.70 -1.38 -1.94
C ASP A 14 7.44 -0.30 -0.89
N ILE A 15 8.05 -0.46 0.30
CA ILE A 15 7.97 0.55 1.37
C ILE A 15 8.94 1.67 1.04
N VAL A 16 8.42 2.89 0.86
CA VAL A 16 9.21 4.08 0.51
C VAL A 16 9.51 4.96 1.71
N ALA A 17 8.66 4.94 2.73
CA ALA A 17 8.87 5.63 3.99
C ALA A 17 8.14 4.91 5.12
N ARG A 18 8.64 5.08 6.35
CA ARG A 18 8.03 4.56 7.57
C ARG A 18 7.88 5.71 8.57
N HIS A 19 6.64 5.94 9.00
CA HIS A 19 6.24 7.07 9.82
C HIS A 19 5.85 6.60 11.22
N LYS A 20 6.33 7.29 12.25
CA LYS A 20 5.87 7.06 13.63
C LYS A 20 4.50 7.69 13.82
N ALA A 21 3.58 6.94 14.42
CA ALA A 21 2.27 7.40 14.80
C ALA A 21 1.94 6.99 16.24
N HIS A 22 0.89 7.56 16.81
CA HIS A 22 0.30 7.10 18.06
C HIS A 22 -1.19 6.87 17.90
N ASP A 23 -1.71 5.86 18.58
CA ASP A 23 -3.16 5.62 18.66
C ASP A 23 -3.84 6.55 19.69
N GLN A 24 -5.15 6.41 19.85
CA GLN A 24 -5.95 7.19 20.80
C GLN A 24 -5.57 6.95 22.28
N ASN A 25 -4.88 5.84 22.58
CA ASN A 25 -4.38 5.51 23.91
C ASN A 25 -2.93 6.01 24.12
N GLY A 26 -2.32 6.62 23.10
CA GLY A 26 -0.94 7.11 23.14
C GLY A 26 0.12 6.03 22.90
N VAL A 27 -0.27 4.84 22.42
CA VAL A 27 0.67 3.76 22.10
C VAL A 27 1.34 4.06 20.77
N GLU A 28 2.68 3.98 20.74
CA GLU A 28 3.46 4.16 19.51
C GLU A 28 3.19 3.03 18.51
N GLN A 29 2.88 3.40 17.28
CA GLN A 29 2.59 2.54 16.14
C GLN A 29 3.38 3.02 14.92
N TRP A 30 3.44 2.18 13.88
CA TRP A 30 4.10 2.50 12.62
C TRP A 30 3.12 2.51 11.46
N ILE A 31 3.28 3.50 10.58
CA ILE A 31 2.60 3.58 9.29
C ILE A 31 3.64 3.51 8.17
N ASP A 32 3.50 2.53 7.29
CA ASP A 32 4.32 2.37 6.10
C ASP A 32 3.67 3.07 4.92
N GLU A 33 4.41 3.96 4.27
CA GLU A 33 4.06 4.50 2.96
C GLU A 33 4.59 3.57 1.89
N VAL A 34 3.69 3.11 1.02
CA VAL A 34 3.92 2.03 0.07
C VAL A 34 3.59 2.48 -1.34
N VAL A 35 4.42 2.08 -2.30
CA VAL A 35 4.13 2.16 -3.73
C VAL A 35 3.73 0.76 -4.22
N PRO A 36 2.45 0.49 -4.50
CA PRO A 36 2.05 -0.74 -5.15
C PRO A 36 2.51 -0.71 -6.61
N SER A 37 3.03 -1.81 -7.13
CA SER A 37 3.35 -1.94 -8.55
C SER A 37 2.72 -3.19 -9.14
N THR A 38 2.31 -3.12 -10.40
CA THR A 38 1.73 -4.25 -11.14
C THR A 38 2.43 -4.48 -12.46
N ARG A 39 2.56 -5.74 -12.89
CA ARG A 39 2.99 -6.07 -14.25
C ARG A 39 2.15 -7.24 -14.77
N LYS A 40 2.06 -7.35 -16.09
CA LYS A 40 1.31 -8.41 -16.78
C LYS A 40 2.13 -9.02 -17.91
N ILE A 41 1.75 -10.22 -18.29
CA ILE A 41 2.33 -10.89 -19.46
C ILE A 41 1.64 -10.35 -20.72
N ASP A 42 2.42 -10.03 -21.75
CA ASP A 42 1.91 -9.60 -23.06
C ASP A 42 1.37 -10.78 -23.89
N GLY A 43 0.85 -10.50 -25.09
CA GLY A 43 0.35 -11.55 -26.00
C GLY A 43 1.44 -12.51 -26.51
N ASN A 44 2.71 -12.21 -26.28
CA ASN A 44 3.87 -13.00 -26.69
C ASN A 44 4.50 -13.78 -25.54
N GLY A 45 3.93 -13.73 -24.34
CA GLY A 45 4.46 -14.44 -23.17
C GLY A 45 5.57 -13.70 -22.41
N ASN A 46 5.86 -12.44 -22.75
CA ASN A 46 6.88 -11.64 -22.06
C ASN A 46 6.27 -10.85 -20.91
N TRP A 47 7.00 -10.71 -19.80
CA TRP A 47 6.63 -9.77 -18.76
C TRP A 47 6.79 -8.34 -19.26
N GLY A 48 5.72 -7.55 -19.15
CA GLY A 48 5.81 -6.10 -19.29
C GLY A 48 6.51 -5.45 -18.09
N ASP A 49 6.76 -4.15 -18.24
CA ASP A 49 7.33 -3.32 -17.18
C ASP A 49 6.43 -3.26 -15.95
N TRP A 50 7.05 -2.99 -14.80
CA TRP A 50 6.32 -2.65 -13.58
C TRP A 50 5.69 -1.27 -13.73
N VAL A 51 4.37 -1.21 -13.54
CA VAL A 51 3.61 0.03 -13.50
C VAL A 51 3.27 0.34 -12.05
N GLU A 52 3.75 1.47 -11.55
CA GLU A 52 3.43 1.96 -10.21
C GLU A 52 1.98 2.47 -10.15
N GLY A 53 1.30 2.10 -9.08
CA GLY A 53 -0.01 2.61 -8.71
C GLY A 53 0.09 3.81 -7.76
N PRO A 54 -1.06 4.34 -7.30
CA PRO A 54 -1.09 5.44 -6.35
C PRO A 54 -0.44 5.04 -5.02
N ARG A 55 0.22 6.00 -4.36
CA ARG A 55 0.79 5.78 -3.02
C ARG A 55 -0.31 5.40 -2.04
N GLN A 56 0.01 4.47 -1.15
CA GLN A 56 -0.88 3.97 -0.11
C GLN A 56 -0.19 4.02 1.24
N PHE A 57 -0.96 4.16 2.31
CA PHE A 57 -0.47 4.06 3.68
C PHE A 57 -0.98 2.76 4.28
N TRP A 58 -0.15 2.09 5.07
CA TRP A 58 -0.46 0.79 5.65
C TRP A 58 -0.02 0.74 7.11
N HIS A 59 -0.84 0.14 7.96
CA HIS A 59 -0.48 -0.25 9.32
C HIS A 59 -0.43 -1.78 9.39
N GLY A 60 0.78 -2.33 9.47
CA GLY A 60 0.99 -3.78 9.36
C GLY A 60 0.45 -4.33 8.04
N SER A 61 -0.60 -5.16 8.12
CA SER A 61 -1.29 -5.75 6.96
C SER A 61 -2.59 -5.06 6.57
N ILE A 62 -2.90 -3.90 7.16
CA ILE A 62 -4.16 -3.18 6.94
C ILE A 62 -3.86 -1.88 6.21
N ILE A 63 -4.62 -1.57 5.16
CA ILE A 63 -4.52 -0.30 4.45
C ILE A 63 -5.11 0.83 5.31
N CYS A 64 -4.50 2.00 5.31
CA CYS A 64 -4.96 3.18 6.03
C CYS A 64 -5.56 4.21 5.07
N VAL A 65 -6.72 4.77 5.43
CA VAL A 65 -7.31 5.94 4.78
C VAL A 65 -6.72 7.19 5.42
N LYS A 66 -6.13 8.05 4.60
CA LYS A 66 -5.67 9.38 5.03
C LYS A 66 -6.89 10.27 5.33
N LYS A 67 -7.08 10.68 6.58
CA LYS A 67 -8.14 11.59 7.02
C LYS A 67 -7.70 13.04 6.98
N SER A 68 -6.45 13.29 7.36
CA SER A 68 -5.78 14.59 7.30
C SER A 68 -4.30 14.40 6.97
N GLU A 69 -3.50 15.47 6.95
CA GLU A 69 -2.05 15.36 6.72
C GLU A 69 -1.33 14.53 7.80
N THR A 70 -1.91 14.46 9.00
CA THR A 70 -1.31 13.77 10.15
C THR A 70 -2.15 12.61 10.66
N GLU A 71 -3.39 12.42 10.21
CA GLU A 71 -4.29 11.38 10.72
C GLU A 71 -4.64 10.33 9.67
N PHE A 72 -4.55 9.07 10.08
CA PHE A 72 -4.74 7.90 9.25
C PHE A 72 -5.60 6.87 10.00
N GLU A 73 -6.58 6.29 9.31
CA GLU A 73 -7.48 5.30 9.88
C GLU A 73 -7.28 3.95 9.16
N PRO A 74 -6.80 2.89 9.83
CA PRO A 74 -6.77 1.55 9.24
C PRO A 74 -8.20 1.11 8.87
N VAL A 75 -8.37 0.64 7.64
CA VAL A 75 -9.69 0.23 7.13
C VAL A 75 -10.24 -0.94 7.95
N MET A 76 -11.55 -0.93 8.20
CA MET A 76 -12.25 -1.87 9.09
C MET A 76 -11.91 -1.72 10.59
N THR A 77 -11.29 -0.62 11.00
CA THR A 77 -11.05 -0.28 12.41
C THR A 77 -11.63 1.09 12.73
N ASP A 78 -11.97 1.33 14.00
CA ASP A 78 -12.35 2.66 14.50
C ASP A 78 -11.13 3.43 15.06
N ASP A 79 -9.91 2.89 14.85
CA ASP A 79 -8.68 3.46 15.35
C ASP A 79 -8.22 4.62 14.47
N VAL A 80 -7.80 5.72 15.12
CA VAL A 80 -7.12 6.83 14.44
C VAL A 80 -5.67 6.83 14.88
N LEU A 81 -4.79 6.70 13.90
CA LEU A 81 -3.34 6.81 14.05
C LEU A 81 -2.91 8.23 13.66
N THR A 82 -2.32 8.94 14.61
CA THR A 82 -1.85 10.31 14.40
C THR A 82 -0.34 10.33 14.31
N LEU A 83 0.22 10.91 13.25
CA LEU A 83 1.67 11.05 13.07
C LEU A 83 2.27 11.86 14.21
N VAL A 84 3.39 11.38 14.75
CA VAL A 84 4.18 12.13 15.71
C VAL A 84 4.83 13.29 14.96
N ALA A 85 4.52 14.53 15.35
CA ALA A 85 5.18 15.70 14.80
C ALA A 85 6.70 15.55 14.97
N GLN A 86 7.45 15.67 13.87
CA GLN A 86 8.92 15.70 13.89
C GLN A 86 9.44 16.94 14.62
#